data_AF-A0A1X0SE37-F1
#
_entry.id   AF-A0A1X0SE37-F1
#
_cell.length_a   1.000
_cell.length_b   1.000
_cell.length_c   1.000
_cell.angle_alpha   90.00
_cell.angle_beta   90.00
_cell.angle_gamma   90.00
#
_symmetry.space_group_name_H-M   'P 1'
#
loop_
_entity.id
_entity.type
_entity.pdbx_description
1 polymer ?
#
loop_
_entity_poly.entity_id
_entity_poly.type
_entity_poly.pdbx_seq_one_letter_code
_entity_poly.pdbx_strand_id
1 'polypeptide(L)'
;MERQLEKWQELTLNADDEWPSIGPQLFRFVKDGIPRELRPKIWMHYSGASRKKLENQGLYDLLVKQAEDAGKSNEYAAVIERDLCRTFPDNIYFADHSSTKIHMLRRVLLAFSMHSPEIGYCQSFNFLAGLLILLLDSEEDAFWMMYTVVHDYFPEGMFDTKMVGANIEQTVLMMLVYEKLPGVWAKIASRKCFWECEQENNLPPITLVTNHWFMTLFINILPIETVLCVWDCFFVGGGFKVLYQAALTIIKMNEESIWEAEDSVDAFQILQNSPKKIIDGRHFIEVIFSSPSISDDITMKDINRRRRQFLQRKKE
;
A
#
# COMPACT_ATOMS: atom_id res chain seq x y z
N MET A 1 16.29 -20.62 -3.25
CA MET A 1 15.24 -20.50 -2.22
C MET A 1 15.68 -21.11 -0.90
N GLU A 2 16.13 -22.38 -0.87
CA GLU A 2 16.58 -23.07 0.36
C GLU A 2 17.62 -22.29 1.17
N ARG A 3 18.71 -21.84 0.54
CA ARG A 3 19.76 -21.03 1.19
C ARG A 3 19.27 -19.69 1.81
N GLN A 4 18.16 -19.14 1.32
CA GLN A 4 17.58 -17.92 1.89
C GLN A 4 16.70 -18.26 3.10
N LEU A 5 15.93 -19.34 3.01
CA LEU A 5 15.14 -19.86 4.12
C LEU A 5 16.02 -20.26 5.30
N GLU A 6 17.14 -20.94 5.04
CA GLU A 6 18.14 -21.31 6.06
C GLU A 6 18.66 -20.08 6.82
N LYS A 7 19.04 -19.02 6.10
CA LYS A 7 19.49 -17.76 6.71
C LYS A 7 18.42 -17.11 7.58
N TRP A 8 17.16 -17.13 7.14
CA TRP A 8 16.04 -16.62 7.93
C TRP A 8 15.74 -17.48 9.16
N GLN A 9 15.93 -18.80 9.06
CA GLN A 9 15.82 -19.72 10.20
C GLN A 9 16.97 -19.55 11.20
N GLU A 10 18.19 -19.34 10.73
CA GLU A 10 19.34 -18.99 11.58
C GLU A 10 19.11 -17.68 12.34
N LEU A 11 18.51 -16.68 11.69
CA LEU A 11 18.13 -15.42 12.36
C LEU A 11 17.15 -15.64 13.52
N THR A 12 16.19 -16.55 13.39
CA THR A 12 15.24 -16.89 14.46
C THR A 12 15.83 -17.76 15.56
N LEU A 13 16.69 -18.73 15.21
CA LEU A 13 17.31 -19.63 16.20
C LEU A 13 18.28 -18.89 17.14
N ASN A 14 18.85 -17.77 16.70
CA ASN A 14 19.76 -16.95 17.50
C ASN A 14 19.06 -15.98 18.45
N ALA A 15 17.73 -15.83 18.35
CA ALA A 15 16.94 -14.94 19.19
C ALA A 15 15.86 -15.78 19.88
N ASP A 16 16.15 -16.40 21.03
CA ASP A 16 15.22 -17.06 21.99
C ASP A 16 13.80 -17.48 21.48
N ASP A 17 13.68 -18.11 20.30
CA ASP A 17 12.41 -18.36 19.58
C ASP A 17 11.52 -17.12 19.32
N GLU A 18 12.08 -15.92 19.43
CA GLU A 18 11.47 -14.62 19.13
C GLU A 18 12.04 -14.00 17.84
N TRP A 19 11.21 -13.27 17.10
CA TRP A 19 11.69 -12.54 15.93
C TRP A 19 12.64 -11.39 16.36
N PRO A 20 13.75 -11.16 15.64
CA PRO A 20 14.72 -10.14 16.03
C PRO A 20 14.10 -8.74 16.01
N SER A 21 14.56 -7.83 16.88
CA SER A 21 14.10 -6.45 16.85
C SER A 21 14.45 -5.77 15.51
N ILE A 22 13.62 -4.78 15.13
CA ILE A 22 13.85 -4.02 13.89
C ILE A 22 15.17 -3.27 14.00
N GLY A 23 16.13 -3.64 13.16
CA GLY A 23 17.45 -3.03 13.10
C GLY A 23 18.10 -3.18 11.72
N PRO A 24 19.29 -2.57 11.51
CA PRO A 24 19.94 -2.54 10.21
C PRO A 24 20.22 -3.93 9.61
N GLN A 25 20.57 -4.90 10.46
CA GLN A 25 20.82 -6.27 10.02
C GLN A 25 19.54 -6.90 9.47
N LEU A 26 18.46 -6.92 10.25
CA LEU A 26 17.16 -7.45 9.80
C LEU A 26 16.71 -6.75 8.52
N PHE A 27 16.78 -5.42 8.47
CA PHE A 27 16.32 -4.67 7.30
C PHE A 27 17.13 -5.02 6.04
N ARG A 28 18.41 -5.39 6.17
CA ARG A 28 19.19 -5.92 5.04
C ARG A 28 18.61 -7.24 4.53
N PHE A 29 18.24 -8.17 5.41
CA PHE A 29 17.59 -9.43 5.00
C PHE A 29 16.22 -9.21 4.37
N VAL A 30 15.45 -8.25 4.88
CA VAL A 30 14.16 -7.85 4.31
C VAL A 30 14.34 -7.36 2.87
N LYS A 31 15.37 -6.54 2.60
CA LYS A 31 15.67 -6.07 1.25
C LYS A 31 16.12 -7.18 0.29
N ASP A 32 16.81 -8.20 0.80
CA ASP A 32 17.16 -9.40 0.03
C ASP A 32 15.92 -10.29 -0.25
N GLY A 33 14.82 -10.03 0.44
CA GLY A 33 13.51 -10.66 0.29
C GLY A 33 13.15 -11.61 1.44
N ILE A 34 11.87 -11.66 1.78
CA ILE A 34 11.31 -12.61 2.74
C ILE A 34 10.79 -13.85 1.99
N PRO A 35 11.19 -15.09 2.38
CA PRO A 35 10.62 -16.31 1.83
C PRO A 35 9.09 -16.34 1.96
N ARG A 36 8.40 -16.85 0.93
CA ARG A 36 6.94 -16.85 0.86
C ARG A 36 6.30 -17.47 2.10
N GLU A 37 6.87 -18.56 2.59
CA GLU A 37 6.38 -19.35 3.72
C GLU A 37 6.51 -18.60 5.06
N LEU A 38 7.38 -17.60 5.14
CA LEU A 38 7.62 -16.82 6.35
C LEU A 38 6.85 -15.50 6.37
N ARG A 39 6.42 -14.99 5.22
CA ARG A 39 5.68 -13.72 5.11
C ARG A 39 4.48 -13.63 6.06
N PRO A 40 3.59 -14.64 6.18
CA PRO A 40 2.43 -14.52 7.05
C PRO A 40 2.82 -14.23 8.49
N LYS A 41 3.79 -15.00 9.02
CA LYS A 41 4.26 -14.87 10.40
C LYS A 41 5.01 -13.57 10.63
N ILE A 42 5.93 -13.22 9.73
CA ILE A 42 6.78 -12.04 9.85
C ILE A 42 5.95 -10.76 9.73
N TRP A 43 5.07 -10.67 8.72
CA TRP A 43 4.23 -9.49 8.53
C TRP A 43 3.26 -9.30 9.69
N MET A 44 2.60 -10.36 10.15
CA MET A 44 1.68 -10.28 11.29
C MET A 44 2.39 -9.86 12.59
N HIS A 45 3.63 -10.33 12.79
CA HIS A 45 4.44 -9.96 13.94
C HIS A 45 4.88 -8.49 13.89
N TYR A 46 5.59 -8.06 12.84
CA TYR A 46 6.16 -6.71 12.78
C TYR A 46 5.14 -5.60 12.51
N SER A 47 4.00 -5.92 11.90
CA SER A 47 2.89 -4.96 11.80
C SER A 47 2.19 -4.74 13.14
N GLY A 48 2.32 -5.67 14.08
CA GLY A 48 1.56 -5.68 15.33
C GLY A 48 0.15 -6.27 15.22
N ALA A 49 -0.25 -6.78 14.03
CA ALA A 49 -1.54 -7.44 13.83
C ALA A 49 -1.71 -8.69 14.72
N SER A 50 -0.65 -9.49 14.92
CA SER A 50 -0.69 -10.63 15.85
C SER A 50 -1.06 -10.22 17.27
N ARG A 51 -0.53 -9.08 17.74
CA ARG A 51 -0.83 -8.56 19.08
C ARG A 51 -2.29 -8.12 19.18
N LYS A 52 -2.79 -7.35 18.19
CA LYS A 52 -4.20 -6.92 18.19
C LYS A 52 -5.16 -8.11 18.16
N LYS A 53 -4.85 -9.13 17.36
CA LYS A 53 -5.60 -10.40 17.34
C LYS A 53 -5.64 -11.05 18.73
N LEU A 54 -4.48 -11.17 19.39
CA LEU A 54 -4.37 -11.78 20.72
C LEU A 54 -5.13 -11.00 21.80
N GLU A 55 -5.14 -9.67 21.72
CA GLU A 55 -5.86 -8.77 22.64
C GLU A 55 -7.39 -8.81 22.45
N ASN A 56 -7.87 -9.28 21.29
CA ASN A 56 -9.29 -9.22 20.90
C ASN A 56 -9.83 -10.61 20.51
N GLN A 57 -9.46 -11.65 21.26
CA GLN A 57 -9.88 -13.03 20.98
C GLN A 57 -11.41 -13.16 20.88
N GLY A 58 -11.87 -13.80 19.81
CA GLY A 58 -13.30 -14.04 19.55
C GLY A 58 -14.07 -12.83 19.02
N LEU A 59 -13.45 -11.64 18.92
CA LEU A 59 -14.11 -10.46 18.38
C LEU A 59 -14.44 -10.63 16.89
N TYR A 60 -13.54 -11.23 16.10
CA TYR A 60 -13.80 -11.44 14.68
C TYR A 60 -15.03 -12.32 14.44
N ASP A 61 -15.13 -13.44 15.15
CA ASP A 61 -16.28 -14.35 15.05
C ASP A 61 -17.59 -13.66 15.44
N LEU A 62 -17.55 -12.79 16.46
CA LEU A 62 -18.70 -11.98 16.86
C LEU A 62 -19.11 -11.02 15.74
N LEU A 63 -18.15 -10.30 15.15
CA LEU A 63 -18.40 -9.35 14.05
C LEU A 63 -18.95 -10.06 12.81
N VAL A 64 -18.45 -11.25 12.48
CA VAL A 64 -18.97 -12.07 11.39
C VAL A 64 -20.43 -12.43 11.61
N LYS A 65 -20.79 -12.92 12.81
CA LYS A 65 -22.19 -13.22 13.14
C LYS A 65 -23.08 -11.99 13.03
N GLN A 66 -22.63 -10.87 13.57
CA GLN A 66 -23.37 -9.61 13.49
C GLN A 66 -23.55 -9.14 12.05
N ALA A 67 -22.55 -9.31 11.20
CA ALA A 67 -22.61 -8.99 9.78
C ALA A 67 -23.61 -9.89 9.02
N GLU A 68 -23.63 -11.19 9.33
CA GLU A 68 -24.57 -12.14 8.77
C GLU A 68 -26.02 -11.82 9.20
N ASP A 69 -26.23 -11.51 10.48
CA ASP A 69 -27.54 -11.12 11.03
C ASP A 69 -28.03 -9.79 10.45
N ALA A 70 -27.13 -8.82 10.28
CA ALA A 70 -27.45 -7.54 9.64
C ALA A 70 -27.86 -7.74 8.18
N GLY A 71 -27.18 -8.64 7.46
CA GLY A 71 -27.46 -8.93 6.06
C GLY A 71 -27.54 -7.65 5.21
N LYS A 72 -28.71 -7.40 4.60
CA LYS A 72 -28.94 -6.22 3.76
C LYS A 72 -29.10 -4.89 4.51
N SER A 73 -29.18 -4.92 5.84
CA SER A 73 -29.25 -3.69 6.67
C SER A 73 -27.89 -3.02 6.85
N ASN A 74 -26.77 -3.72 6.60
CA ASN A 74 -25.46 -3.09 6.51
C ASN A 74 -25.42 -2.20 5.26
N GLU A 75 -25.20 -0.90 5.45
CA GLU A 75 -25.22 0.12 4.38
C GLU A 75 -24.21 -0.16 3.25
N TYR A 76 -23.13 -0.88 3.55
CA TYR A 76 -22.07 -1.22 2.61
C TYR A 76 -22.29 -2.55 1.89
N ALA A 77 -23.25 -3.38 2.31
CA ALA A 77 -23.39 -4.75 1.81
C ALA A 77 -23.56 -4.83 0.29
N ALA A 78 -24.38 -3.95 -0.29
CA ALA A 78 -24.61 -3.93 -1.75
C ALA A 78 -23.36 -3.50 -2.54
N VAL A 79 -22.59 -2.55 -2.00
CA VAL A 79 -21.35 -2.06 -2.62
C VAL A 79 -20.26 -3.13 -2.53
N ILE A 80 -20.12 -3.78 -1.36
CA ILE A 80 -19.19 -4.89 -1.15
C ILE A 80 -19.51 -6.02 -2.13
N GLU A 81 -20.76 -6.47 -2.24
CA GLU A 81 -21.13 -7.59 -3.10
C GLU A 81 -20.76 -7.34 -4.57
N ARG A 82 -21.00 -6.13 -5.07
CA ARG A 82 -20.59 -5.73 -6.43
C ARG A 82 -19.07 -5.79 -6.62
N ASP A 83 -18.33 -5.43 -5.57
CA ASP A 83 -16.86 -5.39 -5.62
C ASP A 83 -16.23 -6.78 -5.49
N LEU A 84 -16.90 -7.75 -4.85
CA LEU A 84 -16.44 -9.15 -4.81
C LEU A 84 -16.22 -9.71 -6.22
N CYS A 85 -17.17 -9.51 -7.14
CA CYS A 85 -17.12 -10.09 -8.49
C CYS A 85 -15.96 -9.57 -9.35
N ARG A 86 -15.45 -8.37 -9.05
CA ARG A 86 -14.32 -7.76 -9.78
C ARG A 86 -12.99 -7.83 -9.04
N THR A 87 -12.95 -8.53 -7.90
CA THR A 87 -11.73 -8.69 -7.11
C THR A 87 -10.94 -9.88 -7.62
N PHE A 88 -9.83 -9.60 -8.32
CA PHE A 88 -8.94 -10.61 -8.93
C PHE A 88 -9.68 -11.66 -9.77
N PRO A 89 -10.47 -11.26 -10.79
CA PRO A 89 -11.31 -12.20 -11.55
C PRO A 89 -10.51 -13.28 -12.28
N ASP A 90 -9.25 -12.99 -12.63
CA ASP A 90 -8.36 -13.94 -13.31
C ASP A 90 -7.61 -14.88 -12.33
N ASN A 91 -7.77 -14.69 -11.02
CA ASN A 91 -7.13 -15.54 -10.02
C ASN A 91 -7.95 -16.82 -9.80
N ILE A 92 -7.30 -17.98 -9.86
CA ILE A 92 -7.94 -19.30 -9.74
C ILE A 92 -8.79 -19.48 -8.48
N TYR A 93 -8.49 -18.76 -7.39
CA TYR A 93 -9.24 -18.85 -6.13
C TYR A 93 -10.40 -17.85 -6.03
N PHE A 94 -10.45 -16.83 -6.91
CA PHE A 94 -11.47 -15.79 -6.93
C PHE A 94 -12.35 -15.82 -8.19
N ALA A 95 -11.93 -16.55 -9.23
CA ALA A 95 -12.65 -16.68 -10.50
C ALA A 95 -14.06 -17.27 -10.35
N ASP A 96 -14.23 -18.19 -9.39
CA ASP A 96 -15.55 -18.71 -9.02
C ASP A 96 -16.17 -17.85 -7.92
N HIS A 97 -17.32 -17.21 -8.22
CA HIS A 97 -18.07 -16.38 -7.28
C HIS A 97 -18.68 -17.15 -6.10
N SER A 98 -18.73 -18.48 -6.17
CA SER A 98 -19.12 -19.37 -5.07
C SER A 98 -17.92 -19.94 -4.29
N SER A 99 -16.70 -19.52 -4.64
CA SER A 99 -15.48 -19.99 -3.97
C SER A 99 -15.44 -19.61 -2.49
N THR A 100 -14.77 -20.47 -1.71
CA THR A 100 -14.51 -20.19 -0.29
C THR A 100 -13.82 -18.84 -0.08
N LYS A 101 -12.89 -18.43 -0.95
CA LYS A 101 -12.18 -17.15 -0.82
C LYS A 101 -13.10 -15.94 -1.03
N ILE A 102 -14.08 -16.02 -1.92
CA ILE A 102 -15.10 -14.95 -2.08
C ILE A 102 -15.96 -14.85 -0.81
N HIS A 103 -16.33 -15.98 -0.20
CA HIS A 103 -17.05 -15.98 1.08
C HIS A 103 -16.20 -15.40 2.23
N MET A 104 -14.92 -15.76 2.31
CA MET A 104 -13.97 -15.15 3.27
C MET A 104 -13.89 -13.64 3.06
N LEU A 105 -13.74 -13.18 1.80
CA LEU A 105 -13.64 -11.77 1.46
C LEU A 105 -14.89 -10.99 1.89
N ARG A 106 -16.08 -11.53 1.63
CA ARG A 106 -17.34 -10.93 2.05
C ARG A 106 -17.38 -10.73 3.57
N ARG A 107 -17.05 -11.77 4.34
CA ARG A 107 -17.05 -11.71 5.81
C ARG A 107 -16.06 -10.71 6.35
N VAL A 108 -14.81 -10.73 5.86
CA VAL A 108 -13.77 -9.78 6.29
C VAL A 108 -14.19 -8.33 6.04
N LEU A 109 -14.72 -8.03 4.85
CA LEU A 109 -15.12 -6.66 4.49
C LEU A 109 -16.33 -6.16 5.28
N LEU A 110 -17.34 -7.02 5.50
CA LEU A 110 -18.51 -6.66 6.31
C LEU A 110 -18.15 -6.51 7.78
N ALA A 111 -17.35 -7.43 8.33
CA ALA A 111 -16.86 -7.34 9.70
C ALA A 111 -16.03 -6.06 9.90
N PHE A 112 -15.17 -5.72 8.94
CA PHE A 112 -14.39 -4.48 8.98
C PHE A 112 -15.30 -3.24 8.98
N SER A 113 -16.29 -3.17 8.08
CA SER A 113 -17.17 -2.00 8.01
C SER A 113 -18.02 -1.79 9.26
N MET A 114 -18.35 -2.88 9.97
CA MET A 114 -19.03 -2.81 11.27
C MET A 114 -18.08 -2.45 12.42
N HIS A 115 -16.83 -2.90 12.37
CA HIS A 115 -15.85 -2.62 13.41
C HIS A 115 -15.28 -1.20 13.33
N SER A 116 -15.23 -0.63 12.12
CA SER A 116 -14.71 0.72 11.84
C SER A 116 -15.77 1.56 11.10
N PRO A 117 -16.92 1.85 11.73
CA PRO A 117 -18.04 2.54 11.07
C PRO A 117 -17.71 3.98 10.63
N GLU A 118 -16.70 4.61 11.24
CA GLU A 118 -16.20 5.93 10.85
C GLU A 118 -15.50 5.93 9.48
N ILE A 119 -14.99 4.78 9.05
CA ILE A 119 -14.41 4.55 7.72
C ILE A 119 -15.41 3.81 6.82
N GLY A 120 -16.10 2.81 7.39
CA GLY A 120 -17.00 1.93 6.69
C GLY A 120 -16.27 1.07 5.66
N TYR A 121 -16.75 1.10 4.41
CA TYR A 121 -16.10 0.44 3.28
C TYR A 121 -15.69 1.45 2.22
N CYS A 122 -14.39 1.51 1.92
CA CYS A 122 -13.86 2.23 0.78
C CYS A 122 -13.55 1.29 -0.39
N GLN A 123 -13.88 1.74 -1.60
CA GLN A 123 -13.41 1.09 -2.83
C GLN A 123 -11.88 1.10 -2.87
N SER A 124 -11.28 -0.09 -2.75
CA SER A 124 -9.84 -0.43 -2.65
C SER A 124 -9.65 -1.54 -1.61
N PHE A 125 -10.49 -1.56 -0.58
CA PHE A 125 -10.44 -2.54 0.51
C PHE A 125 -10.67 -3.96 0.02
N ASN A 126 -11.51 -4.16 -1.00
CA ASN A 126 -11.70 -5.46 -1.63
C ASN A 126 -10.38 -6.05 -2.16
N PHE A 127 -9.52 -5.24 -2.76
CA PHE A 127 -8.22 -5.71 -3.26
C PHE A 127 -7.23 -5.96 -2.12
N LEU A 128 -7.20 -5.08 -1.11
CA LEU A 128 -6.36 -5.27 0.07
C LEU A 128 -6.73 -6.55 0.83
N ALA A 129 -8.00 -6.70 1.23
CA ALA A 129 -8.50 -7.87 1.93
C ALA A 129 -8.36 -9.14 1.07
N GLY A 130 -8.68 -9.06 -0.22
CA GLY A 130 -8.56 -10.19 -1.15
C GLY A 130 -7.13 -10.69 -1.24
N LEU A 131 -6.15 -9.80 -1.31
CA LEU A 131 -4.75 -10.18 -1.37
C LEU A 131 -4.26 -10.74 -0.03
N LEU A 132 -4.65 -10.14 1.10
CA LEU A 132 -4.33 -10.66 2.42
C LEU A 132 -4.89 -12.08 2.64
N ILE A 133 -6.11 -12.36 2.16
CA ILE A 133 -6.74 -13.69 2.21
C ILE A 133 -5.99 -14.74 1.37
N LEU A 134 -5.31 -14.32 0.30
CA LEU A 134 -4.47 -15.21 -0.52
C LEU A 134 -3.12 -15.51 0.15
N LEU A 135 -2.62 -14.58 0.95
CA LEU A 135 -1.26 -14.63 1.47
C LEU A 135 -1.18 -15.16 2.90
N LEU A 136 -2.17 -14.89 3.75
CA LEU A 136 -2.14 -15.23 5.17
C LEU A 136 -2.76 -16.59 5.48
N ASP A 137 -2.38 -17.14 6.64
CA ASP A 137 -2.71 -18.51 7.04
C ASP A 137 -4.19 -18.70 7.41
N SER A 138 -4.86 -17.65 7.88
CA SER A 138 -6.29 -17.70 8.26
C SER A 138 -7.08 -16.45 7.84
N GLU A 139 -8.41 -16.61 7.79
CA GLU A 139 -9.34 -15.50 7.53
C GLU A 139 -9.23 -14.38 8.58
N GLU A 140 -9.17 -14.76 9.85
CA GLU A 140 -9.05 -13.81 10.95
C GLU A 140 -7.72 -13.04 10.91
N ASP A 141 -6.63 -13.68 10.47
CA ASP A 141 -5.35 -12.98 10.25
C ASP A 141 -5.50 -11.90 9.16
N ALA A 142 -6.23 -12.19 8.08
CA ALA A 142 -6.51 -11.19 7.04
C ALA A 142 -7.34 -10.01 7.55
N PHE A 143 -8.33 -10.27 8.43
CA PHE A 143 -9.07 -9.21 9.10
C PHE A 143 -8.17 -8.33 9.96
N TRP A 144 -7.37 -8.91 10.86
CA TRP A 144 -6.52 -8.13 11.76
C TRP A 144 -5.38 -7.42 11.03
N MET A 145 -4.83 -8.04 9.98
CA MET A 145 -3.83 -7.41 9.15
C MET A 145 -4.43 -6.21 8.38
N MET A 146 -5.63 -6.36 7.82
CA MET A 146 -6.34 -5.25 7.18
C MET A 146 -6.61 -4.12 8.18
N TYR A 147 -7.10 -4.46 9.38
CA TYR A 147 -7.34 -3.49 10.45
C TYR A 147 -6.07 -2.72 10.81
N THR A 148 -4.97 -3.42 11.06
CA THR A 148 -3.68 -2.81 11.35
C THR A 148 -3.19 -1.91 10.22
N VAL A 149 -3.32 -2.33 8.95
CA VAL A 149 -2.92 -1.51 7.80
C VAL A 149 -3.71 -0.20 7.76
N VAL A 150 -5.04 -0.28 7.90
CA VAL A 150 -5.93 0.89 7.81
C VAL A 150 -5.74 1.85 8.97
N HIS A 151 -5.57 1.35 10.19
CA HIS A 151 -5.52 2.20 11.39
C HIS A 151 -4.11 2.63 11.79
N ASP A 152 -3.09 1.80 11.58
CA ASP A 152 -1.74 2.08 12.09
C ASP A 152 -0.78 2.57 10.98
N TYR A 153 -0.98 2.16 9.72
CA TYR A 153 -0.07 2.51 8.63
C TYR A 153 -0.58 3.61 7.73
N PHE A 154 -1.87 3.59 7.37
CA PHE A 154 -2.45 4.65 6.56
C PHE A 154 -2.55 5.95 7.36
N PRO A 155 -2.29 7.11 6.73
CA PRO A 155 -2.47 8.40 7.38
C PRO A 155 -3.94 8.65 7.74
N GLU A 156 -4.17 9.46 8.76
CA GLU A 156 -5.51 9.88 9.16
C GLU A 156 -6.25 10.55 7.98
N GLY A 157 -7.53 10.20 7.82
CA GLY A 157 -8.37 10.72 6.74
C GLY A 157 -8.07 10.15 5.35
N MET A 158 -7.22 9.13 5.22
CA MET A 158 -6.92 8.51 3.91
C MET A 158 -8.19 8.04 3.19
N PHE A 159 -9.15 7.49 3.94
CA PHE A 159 -10.38 6.89 3.42
C PHE A 159 -11.64 7.63 3.88
N ASP A 160 -11.52 8.89 4.34
CA ASP A 160 -12.69 9.67 4.71
C ASP A 160 -13.57 10.02 3.49
N THR A 161 -14.82 10.45 3.74
CA THR A 161 -15.78 10.77 2.66
C THR A 161 -15.31 11.85 1.70
N LYS A 162 -14.38 12.73 2.12
CA LYS A 162 -13.82 13.81 1.30
C LYS A 162 -12.43 13.47 0.76
N MET A 163 -11.91 12.29 1.07
CA MET A 163 -10.56 11.82 0.77
C MET A 163 -9.48 12.85 1.13
N VAL A 164 -9.64 13.55 2.27
CA VAL A 164 -8.73 14.66 2.64
C VAL A 164 -7.30 14.14 2.82
N GLY A 165 -7.14 13.02 3.52
CA GLY A 165 -5.85 12.37 3.70
C GLY A 165 -5.21 11.95 2.38
N ALA A 166 -5.96 11.30 1.50
CA ALA A 166 -5.45 10.89 0.18
C ALA A 166 -4.97 12.08 -0.65
N ASN A 167 -5.72 13.18 -0.65
CA ASN A 167 -5.32 14.42 -1.32
C ASN A 167 -4.05 15.03 -0.73
N ILE A 168 -3.86 14.97 0.60
CA ILE A 168 -2.62 15.40 1.25
C ILE A 168 -1.45 14.54 0.78
N GLU A 169 -1.59 13.21 0.77
CA GLU A 169 -0.50 12.31 0.36
C GLU A 169 -0.13 12.51 -1.12
N GLN A 170 -1.14 12.64 -1.98
CA GLN A 170 -0.95 12.95 -3.39
C GLN A 170 -0.19 14.27 -3.58
N THR A 171 -0.54 15.30 -2.81
CA THR A 171 0.13 16.60 -2.82
C THR A 171 1.58 16.48 -2.37
N VAL A 172 1.84 15.75 -1.28
CA VAL A 172 3.21 15.54 -0.78
C VAL A 172 4.07 14.80 -1.80
N LEU A 173 3.52 13.81 -2.52
CA LEU A 173 4.24 13.18 -3.62
C LEU A 173 4.59 14.21 -4.70
N MET A 174 3.65 15.06 -5.10
CA MET A 174 3.90 16.09 -6.12
C MET A 174 4.94 17.13 -5.66
N MET A 175 4.96 17.51 -4.38
CA MET A 175 6.01 18.34 -3.81
C MET A 175 7.39 17.66 -3.92
N LEU A 176 7.45 16.35 -3.69
CA LEU A 176 8.69 15.58 -3.82
C LEU A 176 9.13 15.46 -5.28
N VAL A 177 8.22 15.23 -6.22
CA VAL A 177 8.51 15.22 -7.66
C VAL A 177 9.03 16.58 -8.11
N TYR A 178 8.39 17.68 -7.69
CA TYR A 178 8.84 19.04 -8.00
C TYR A 178 10.28 19.30 -7.54
N GLU A 179 10.62 18.88 -6.32
CA GLU A 179 11.92 19.13 -5.70
C GLU A 179 13.03 18.20 -6.23
N LYS A 180 12.73 16.91 -6.39
CA LYS A 180 13.75 15.88 -6.69
C LYS A 180 13.82 15.49 -8.16
N LEU A 181 12.76 15.72 -8.93
CA LEU A 181 12.68 15.42 -10.37
C LEU A 181 12.22 16.65 -11.16
N PRO A 182 12.94 17.78 -11.10
CA PRO A 182 12.50 19.04 -11.70
C PRO A 182 12.31 18.94 -13.23
N GLY A 183 13.09 18.10 -13.91
CA GLY A 183 12.93 17.83 -15.35
C GLY A 183 11.60 17.12 -15.66
N VAL A 184 11.28 16.07 -14.90
CA VAL A 184 9.97 15.40 -14.96
C VAL A 184 8.85 16.39 -14.66
N TRP A 185 8.97 17.17 -13.58
CA TRP A 185 7.97 18.16 -13.21
C TRP A 185 7.71 19.16 -14.34
N ALA A 186 8.78 19.71 -14.93
CA ALA A 186 8.68 20.67 -16.02
C ALA A 186 7.88 20.13 -17.22
N LYS A 187 7.96 18.82 -17.49
CA LYS A 187 7.15 18.16 -18.52
C LYS A 187 5.69 18.00 -18.07
N ILE A 188 5.44 17.38 -16.92
CA ILE A 188 4.08 17.00 -16.50
C ILE A 188 3.21 18.20 -16.10
N ALA A 189 3.82 19.31 -15.68
CA ALA A 189 3.15 20.51 -15.20
C ALA A 189 3.24 21.69 -16.19
N SER A 190 3.65 21.45 -17.43
CA SER A 190 3.82 22.50 -18.45
C SER A 190 4.67 23.68 -17.94
N ARG A 191 5.74 23.38 -17.18
CA ARG A 191 6.66 24.32 -16.54
C ARG A 191 6.05 25.28 -15.52
N LYS A 192 4.79 25.10 -15.11
CA LYS A 192 4.20 25.86 -14.00
C LYS A 192 4.87 25.48 -12.68
N CYS A 193 4.94 26.43 -11.77
CA CYS A 193 5.34 26.15 -10.39
C CYS A 193 4.31 25.21 -9.74
N PHE A 194 4.78 24.36 -8.81
CA PHE A 194 3.91 23.48 -8.04
C PHE A 194 2.74 24.23 -7.37
N TRP A 195 3.04 25.35 -6.71
CA TRP A 195 2.03 26.11 -5.96
C TRP A 195 1.04 26.84 -6.87
N GLU A 196 1.43 27.20 -8.10
CA GLU A 196 0.50 27.74 -9.10
C GLU A 196 -0.50 26.66 -9.52
N CYS A 197 0.00 25.45 -9.81
CA CYS A 197 -0.86 24.31 -10.16
C CYS A 197 -1.83 23.96 -9.03
N GLU A 198 -1.35 23.97 -7.79
CA GLU A 198 -2.17 23.63 -6.62
C GLU A 198 -3.27 24.68 -6.36
N GLN A 199 -2.96 25.97 -6.45
CA GLN A 199 -3.94 27.06 -6.25
C GLN A 199 -5.02 27.07 -7.32
N GLU A 200 -4.66 26.78 -8.57
CA GLU A 200 -5.59 26.66 -9.70
C GLU A 200 -6.38 25.33 -9.68
N ASN A 201 -6.14 24.45 -8.70
CA ASN A 201 -6.66 23.08 -8.66
C ASN A 201 -6.39 22.30 -9.97
N ASN A 202 -5.22 22.55 -10.55
CA ASN A 202 -4.77 22.07 -11.85
C ASN A 202 -3.45 21.31 -11.70
N LEU A 203 -3.41 20.38 -10.73
CA LEU A 203 -2.28 19.46 -10.59
C LEU A 203 -2.15 18.56 -11.84
N PRO A 204 -0.93 18.08 -12.16
CA PRO A 204 -0.70 17.26 -13.34
C PRO A 204 -1.62 16.02 -13.44
N PRO A 205 -2.02 15.60 -14.66
CA PRO A 205 -2.87 14.42 -14.85
C PRO A 205 -2.36 13.13 -14.20
N ILE A 206 -1.04 13.00 -14.02
CA ILE A 206 -0.40 11.86 -13.33
C ILE A 206 -0.96 11.62 -11.93
N THR A 207 -1.52 12.65 -11.28
CA THR A 207 -2.16 12.53 -9.97
C THR A 207 -3.34 11.56 -9.95
N LEU A 208 -4.02 11.37 -11.09
CA LEU A 208 -5.15 10.45 -11.23
C LEU A 208 -4.71 8.98 -11.11
N VAL A 209 -3.48 8.64 -11.49
CA VAL A 209 -2.94 7.28 -11.32
C VAL A 209 -2.18 7.12 -10.02
N THR A 210 -1.38 8.11 -9.63
CA THR A 210 -0.54 7.98 -8.42
C THR A 210 -1.37 7.95 -7.14
N ASN A 211 -2.54 8.59 -7.11
CA ASN A 211 -3.42 8.50 -5.94
C ASN A 211 -3.82 7.05 -5.65
N HIS A 212 -4.09 6.27 -6.70
CA HIS A 212 -4.45 4.87 -6.57
C HIS A 212 -3.28 4.02 -6.03
N TRP A 213 -2.03 4.38 -6.35
CA TRP A 213 -0.84 3.66 -5.88
C TRP A 213 -0.77 3.58 -4.36
N PHE A 214 -1.12 4.68 -3.67
CA PHE A 214 -1.12 4.73 -2.20
C PHE A 214 -2.35 4.01 -1.66
N MET A 215 -3.54 4.33 -2.17
CA MET A 215 -4.82 3.78 -1.69
C MET A 215 -4.87 2.25 -1.72
N THR A 216 -4.19 1.61 -2.68
CA THR A 216 -4.15 0.15 -2.81
C THR A 216 -2.82 -0.48 -2.42
N LEU A 217 -1.87 0.28 -1.85
CA LEU A 217 -0.52 -0.21 -1.56
C LEU A 217 0.13 -0.90 -2.79
N PHE A 218 -0.05 -0.29 -3.97
CA PHE A 218 0.40 -0.77 -5.28
C PHE A 218 -0.25 -2.06 -5.82
N ILE A 219 -1.29 -2.59 -5.16
CA ILE A 219 -2.07 -3.71 -5.71
C ILE A 219 -2.70 -3.29 -7.04
N ASN A 220 -2.64 -4.17 -8.05
CA ASN A 220 -3.05 -3.95 -9.44
C ASN A 220 -2.26 -2.86 -10.20
N ILE A 221 -1.22 -2.29 -9.57
CA ILE A 221 -0.29 -1.35 -10.20
C ILE A 221 1.01 -2.06 -10.60
N LEU A 222 1.62 -2.75 -9.64
CA LEU A 222 2.83 -3.53 -9.83
C LEU A 222 2.50 -5.02 -10.00
N PRO A 223 3.36 -5.80 -10.68
CA PRO A 223 3.30 -7.27 -10.63
C PRO A 223 3.32 -7.76 -9.19
N ILE A 224 2.60 -8.86 -8.92
CA ILE A 224 2.39 -9.32 -7.54
C ILE A 224 3.71 -9.56 -6.79
N GLU A 225 4.70 -10.20 -7.41
CA GLU A 225 6.01 -10.42 -6.77
C GLU A 225 6.70 -9.12 -6.32
N THR A 226 6.54 -8.05 -7.11
CA THR A 226 7.06 -6.72 -6.79
C THR A 226 6.26 -6.07 -5.65
N VAL A 227 4.93 -6.22 -5.64
CA VAL A 227 4.09 -5.78 -4.50
C VAL A 227 4.56 -6.45 -3.22
N LEU A 228 4.80 -7.76 -3.23
CA LEU A 228 5.25 -8.51 -2.06
C LEU A 228 6.62 -8.02 -1.55
N CYS A 229 7.55 -7.69 -2.45
CA CYS A 229 8.85 -7.13 -2.06
C CYS A 229 8.73 -5.72 -1.45
N VAL A 230 7.85 -4.87 -1.99
CA VAL A 230 7.51 -3.56 -1.39
C VAL A 230 6.88 -3.75 -0.01
N TRP A 231 5.98 -4.72 0.12
CA TRP A 231 5.29 -5.04 1.39
C TRP A 231 6.24 -5.59 2.45
N ASP A 232 7.23 -6.40 2.06
CA ASP A 232 8.29 -6.87 2.96
C ASP A 232 8.97 -5.68 3.67
N CYS A 233 9.34 -4.64 2.91
CA CYS A 233 9.96 -3.42 3.46
C CYS A 233 8.95 -2.52 4.20
N PHE A 234 7.72 -2.44 3.71
CA PHE A 234 6.64 -1.65 4.32
C PHE A 234 6.30 -2.16 5.73
N PHE A 235 6.07 -3.46 5.89
CA PHE A 235 5.73 -4.05 7.19
C PHE A 235 6.91 -4.13 8.13
N VAL A 236 8.12 -4.41 7.60
CA VAL A 236 9.31 -4.60 8.44
C VAL A 236 10.18 -3.34 8.43
N GLY A 237 9.88 -2.40 9.32
CA GLY A 237 10.73 -1.25 9.66
C GLY A 237 10.66 -0.04 8.73
N GLY A 238 10.16 -0.19 7.50
CA GLY A 238 10.02 0.92 6.56
C GLY A 238 8.79 1.78 6.83
N GLY A 239 7.63 1.17 7.03
CA GLY A 239 6.36 1.87 7.18
C GLY A 239 5.94 2.64 5.93
N PHE A 240 5.03 3.60 6.12
CA PHE A 240 4.38 4.32 5.01
C PHE A 240 5.34 5.06 4.07
N LYS A 241 6.52 5.47 4.54
CA LYS A 241 7.53 6.15 3.70
C LYS A 241 7.98 5.29 2.50
N VAL A 242 7.95 3.96 2.63
CA VAL A 242 8.36 3.03 1.56
C VAL A 242 7.50 3.24 0.31
N LEU A 243 6.23 3.61 0.46
CA LEU A 243 5.34 3.87 -0.67
C LEU A 243 5.76 5.12 -1.44
N TYR A 244 6.21 6.17 -0.75
CA TYR A 244 6.79 7.35 -1.38
C TYR A 244 8.08 7.03 -2.11
N GLN A 245 8.95 6.24 -1.48
CA GLN A 245 10.22 5.82 -2.07
C GLN A 245 10.00 4.99 -3.34
N ALA A 246 9.04 4.06 -3.30
CA ALA A 246 8.63 3.28 -4.46
C ALA A 246 8.02 4.16 -5.57
N ALA A 247 7.09 5.06 -5.23
CA ALA A 247 6.47 5.97 -6.20
C ALA A 247 7.50 6.87 -6.91
N LEU A 248 8.41 7.50 -6.16
CA LEU A 248 9.48 8.33 -6.73
C LEU A 248 10.43 7.52 -7.61
N THR A 249 10.76 6.30 -7.19
CA THR A 249 11.62 5.40 -7.96
C THR A 249 10.96 5.00 -9.28
N ILE A 250 9.68 4.66 -9.29
CA ILE A 250 8.92 4.37 -10.51
C ILE A 250 8.94 5.57 -11.46
N ILE A 251 8.70 6.79 -10.95
CA ILE A 251 8.73 8.00 -11.78
C ILE A 251 10.13 8.24 -12.34
N LYS A 252 11.18 8.08 -11.50
CA LYS A 252 12.57 8.23 -11.92
C LYS A 252 12.98 7.21 -12.98
N MET A 253 12.57 5.96 -12.86
CA MET A 253 12.85 4.90 -13.84
C MET A 253 12.24 5.20 -15.22
N ASN A 254 11.20 6.03 -15.28
CA ASN A 254 10.54 6.43 -16.53
C ASN A 254 10.89 7.87 -16.94
N GLU A 255 11.90 8.48 -16.32
CA GLU A 255 12.25 9.89 -16.57
C GLU A 255 12.57 10.16 -18.04
N GLU A 256 13.36 9.30 -18.69
CA GLU A 256 13.71 9.45 -20.11
C GLU A 256 12.47 9.40 -21.00
N SER A 257 11.61 8.41 -20.83
CA SER A 257 10.35 8.29 -21.59
C SER A 257 9.40 9.46 -21.32
N ILE A 258 9.33 9.96 -20.08
CA ILE A 258 8.54 11.16 -19.77
C ILE A 258 9.15 12.38 -20.46
N TRP A 259 10.48 12.48 -20.57
CA TRP A 259 11.13 13.58 -21.26
C TRP A 259 10.81 13.61 -22.75
N GLU A 260 10.71 12.43 -23.35
CA GLU A 260 10.33 12.22 -24.75
C GLU A 260 8.83 12.40 -25.01
N ALA A 261 8.00 12.34 -23.96
CA ALA A 261 6.56 12.48 -24.08
C ALA A 261 6.16 13.82 -24.72
N GLU A 262 5.12 13.80 -25.55
CA GLU A 262 4.65 14.99 -26.27
C GLU A 262 4.06 16.03 -25.31
N ASP A 263 3.25 15.57 -24.36
CA ASP A 263 2.53 16.39 -23.39
C ASP A 263 2.34 15.67 -22.03
N SER A 264 1.57 16.30 -21.14
CA SER A 264 1.29 15.75 -19.81
C SER A 264 0.31 14.56 -19.82
N VAL A 265 -0.47 14.38 -20.89
CA VAL A 265 -1.39 13.25 -21.08
C VAL A 265 -0.60 12.02 -21.52
N ASP A 266 0.37 12.19 -22.42
CA ASP A 266 1.29 11.12 -22.82
C ASP A 266 2.15 10.66 -21.63
N ALA A 267 2.71 11.60 -20.84
CA ALA A 267 3.41 11.28 -19.60
C ALA A 267 2.52 10.51 -18.59
N PHE A 268 1.23 10.83 -18.52
CA PHE A 268 0.26 10.08 -17.73
C PHE A 268 0.09 8.64 -18.21
N GLN A 269 -0.02 8.40 -19.52
CA GLN A 269 -0.15 7.05 -20.07
C GLN A 269 1.10 6.19 -19.82
N ILE A 270 2.29 6.80 -19.89
CA ILE A 270 3.54 6.15 -19.52
C ILE A 270 3.49 5.66 -18.07
N LEU A 271 3.15 6.53 -17.13
CA LEU A 271 3.09 6.17 -15.71
C LEU A 271 1.91 5.25 -15.36
N GLN A 272 0.85 5.23 -16.16
CA GLN A 272 -0.25 4.28 -15.98
C GLN A 272 0.17 2.83 -16.32
N ASN A 273 1.06 2.66 -17.31
CA ASN A 273 1.34 1.34 -17.89
C ASN A 273 2.73 0.79 -17.53
N SER A 274 3.72 1.65 -17.36
CA SER A 274 5.09 1.23 -17.02
C SER A 274 5.23 0.45 -15.70
N PRO A 275 4.46 0.71 -14.62
CA PRO A 275 4.66 -0.03 -13.37
C PRO A 275 4.42 -1.54 -13.53
N LYS A 276 3.51 -1.94 -14.43
CA LYS A 276 3.21 -3.34 -14.75
C LYS A 276 4.39 -4.10 -15.35
N LYS A 277 5.41 -3.38 -15.84
CA LYS A 277 6.63 -3.96 -16.44
C LYS A 277 7.72 -4.23 -15.40
N ILE A 278 7.56 -3.77 -14.15
CA ILE A 278 8.55 -3.99 -13.08
C ILE A 278 8.35 -5.40 -12.51
N ILE A 279 8.82 -6.40 -13.24
CA ILE A 279 8.65 -7.82 -12.91
C ILE A 279 9.70 -8.28 -11.88
N ASP A 280 10.92 -7.73 -11.94
CA ASP A 280 11.97 -8.03 -10.98
C ASP A 280 11.81 -7.17 -9.71
N GLY A 281 11.05 -7.68 -8.76
CA GLY A 281 10.79 -7.02 -7.49
C GLY A 281 12.05 -6.83 -6.63
N ARG A 282 13.04 -7.72 -6.71
CA ARG A 282 14.28 -7.59 -5.93
C ARG A 282 15.14 -6.47 -6.46
N HIS A 283 15.34 -6.44 -7.77
CA HIS A 283 16.05 -5.34 -8.41
C HIS A 283 15.35 -4.00 -8.14
N PHE A 284 14.02 -3.97 -8.15
CA PHE A 284 13.27 -2.75 -7.81
C PHE A 284 13.55 -2.27 -6.36
N ILE A 285 13.58 -3.17 -5.38
CA ILE A 285 13.95 -2.84 -4.00
C ILE A 285 15.41 -2.40 -3.88
N GLU A 286 16.33 -3.04 -4.62
CA GLU A 286 17.72 -2.60 -4.69
C GLU A 286 17.83 -1.17 -5.21
N VAL A 287 17.10 -0.80 -6.27
CA VAL A 287 17.09 0.57 -6.81
C VAL A 287 16.55 1.56 -5.77
N ILE A 288 15.43 1.23 -5.10
CA ILE A 288 14.82 2.07 -4.05
C ILE A 288 15.83 2.41 -2.93
N PHE A 289 16.62 1.43 -2.49
CA PHE A 289 17.52 1.55 -1.33
C PHE A 289 19.01 1.58 -1.70
N SER A 290 19.34 1.79 -2.98
CA SER A 290 20.71 1.99 -3.46
C SER A 290 21.25 3.32 -2.95
N SER A 291 22.56 3.48 -2.77
CA SER A 291 23.10 4.79 -2.39
C SER A 291 24.18 5.27 -3.34
N PRO A 292 24.04 6.46 -3.97
CA PRO A 292 22.91 7.39 -3.83
C PRO A 292 21.68 6.96 -4.65
N SER A 293 20.48 6.90 -4.04
CA SER A 293 19.18 6.82 -4.76
C SER A 293 18.41 8.14 -4.70
N ILE A 294 17.38 8.25 -5.55
CA ILE A 294 16.41 9.38 -5.52
C ILE A 294 15.65 9.49 -4.20
N SER A 295 15.63 8.42 -3.40
CA SER A 295 14.74 8.27 -2.25
C SER A 295 15.48 8.07 -0.92
N ASP A 296 16.82 8.14 -0.94
CA ASP A 296 17.71 7.86 0.21
C ASP A 296 17.45 8.73 1.43
N ASP A 297 17.16 10.01 1.20
CA ASP A 297 16.94 11.00 2.25
C ASP A 297 15.45 11.14 2.62
N ILE A 298 14.55 10.33 2.04
CA ILE A 298 13.13 10.39 2.35
C ILE A 298 12.86 9.68 3.68
N THR A 299 12.72 10.49 4.73
CA THR A 299 12.30 10.01 6.04
C THR A 299 10.84 10.31 6.33
N MET A 300 10.27 9.63 7.33
CA MET A 300 8.92 9.95 7.81
C MET A 300 8.85 11.38 8.39
N LYS A 301 9.95 11.92 8.92
CA LYS A 301 10.02 13.31 9.38
C LYS A 301 9.89 14.28 8.22
N ASP A 302 10.51 13.98 7.08
CA ASP A 302 10.45 14.79 5.87
C ASP A 302 9.05 14.79 5.23
N ILE A 303 8.38 13.63 5.23
CA ILE A 303 6.98 13.51 4.79
C ILE A 303 6.07 14.34 5.72
N ASN A 304 6.18 14.16 7.04
CA ASN A 304 5.39 14.91 8.01
C ASN A 304 5.65 16.42 7.98
N ARG A 305 6.87 16.86 7.63
CA ARG A 305 7.16 18.27 7.38
C ARG A 305 6.36 18.82 6.19
N ARG A 306 6.32 18.10 5.08
CA ARG A 306 5.58 18.50 3.86
C ARG A 306 4.07 18.50 4.07
N ARG A 307 3.52 17.49 4.78
CA ARG A 307 2.11 17.48 5.21
C ARG A 307 1.74 18.76 5.95
N ARG A 308 2.55 19.14 6.96
CA ARG A 308 2.32 20.39 7.73
C ARG A 308 2.44 21.64 6.88
N GLN A 309 3.43 21.70 6.00
CA GLN A 309 3.61 22.84 5.08
C GLN A 309 2.38 23.05 4.18
N PHE A 310 1.83 21.97 3.62
CA PHE A 310 0.62 22.03 2.80
C PHE A 310 -0.60 22.48 3.61
N LEU A 311 -0.83 21.85 4.78
CA LEU A 311 -1.96 22.20 5.64
C LEU A 311 -1.90 23.64 6.16
N GLN A 312 -0.70 24.18 6.40
CA GLN A 312 -0.53 25.58 6.79
C GLN A 312 -0.97 26.53 5.67
N ARG A 313 -0.54 26.26 4.43
CA ARG A 313 -0.93 27.08 3.26
C ARG A 313 -2.41 27.00 2.92
N LYS A 314 -3.09 25.89 3.19
CA LYS A 314 -4.55 25.78 3.00
C LYS A 314 -5.37 26.58 4.01
N LYS A 315 -4.76 27.01 5.12
CA LYS A 315 -5.42 27.84 6.15
C LYS A 315 -5.25 29.34 5.93
N GLU A 316 -4.29 29.72 5.09
CA GLU A 316 -3.99 31.10 4.67
C GLU A 316 -4.87 31.49 3.47
#